data_AF-V7C009-F1
#
_entry.id   AF-V7C009-F1
#
_cell.length_a   1.000
_cell.length_b   1.000
_cell.length_c   1.000
_cell.angle_alpha   90.00
_cell.angle_beta   90.00
_cell.angle_gamma   90.00
#
_symmetry.space_group_name_H-M   'P 1'
#
loop_
_entity.id
_entity.type
_entity.pdbx_description
1 polymer ?
#
loop_
_entity_poly.entity_id
_entity_poly.type
_entity_poly.pdbx_seq_one_letter_code
_entity_poly.pdbx_strand_id
1 'polypeptide(L)'
;MPGLTAPSDYSQEPPRHPSLSVNAKTPFNAEPPRSALVSSYVTSSDFFYKRNHGPIPVVEDINRYSVSVSGLLERPKQIMMKDIWMLPKYNVTATLQ
;
A
#
# COMPACT_ATOMS: atom_id res chain seq x y z
N MET A 1 1.38 12.13 18.43
CA MET A 1 0.91 12.45 17.06
C MET A 1 0.96 11.17 16.24
N PRO A 2 0.03 10.93 15.30
CA PRO A 2 0.03 9.72 14.49
C PRO A 2 1.34 9.61 13.70
N GLY A 3 1.91 8.41 13.58
CA GLY A 3 3.14 8.15 12.80
C GLY A 3 2.94 8.21 11.28
N LEU A 4 1.77 8.68 10.82
CA LEU A 4 1.34 8.73 9.42
C LEU A 4 0.45 9.96 9.20
N THR A 5 0.63 10.60 8.06
CA THR A 5 -0.19 11.71 7.57
C THR A 5 -0.87 11.28 6.27
N ALA A 6 -2.16 11.62 6.12
CA ALA A 6 -2.88 11.44 4.86
C ALA A 6 -3.00 12.81 4.16
N PRO A 7 -2.25 13.04 3.07
CA PRO A 7 -2.32 14.30 2.34
C PRO A 7 -3.70 14.54 1.72
N SER A 8 -4.08 15.81 1.55
CA SER A 8 -5.26 16.23 0.78
C SER A 8 -4.93 16.67 -0.65
N ASP A 9 -3.64 16.67 -1.01
CA ASP A 9 -3.12 16.96 -2.35
C ASP A 9 -2.13 15.88 -2.83
N TYR A 10 -1.65 16.01 -4.06
CA TYR A 10 -0.80 15.03 -4.75
C TYR A 10 0.68 15.44 -4.85
N SER A 11 1.15 16.39 -4.04
CA SER A 11 2.51 16.95 -4.15
C SER A 11 3.63 15.98 -3.73
N GLN A 12 3.32 15.01 -2.86
CA GLN A 12 4.27 14.04 -2.31
C GLN A 12 4.05 12.63 -2.87
N GLU A 13 3.44 12.52 -4.04
CA GLU A 13 3.20 11.26 -4.72
C GLU A 13 4.53 10.54 -5.04
N PRO A 14 4.68 9.24 -4.75
CA PRO A 14 5.92 8.51 -5.01
C PRO A 14 6.19 8.38 -6.52
N PRO A 15 7.45 8.13 -6.92
CA PRO A 15 7.77 7.82 -8.31
C PRO A 15 7.20 6.46 -8.73
N ARG A 16 6.95 6.28 -10.03
CA ARG A 16 6.49 5.00 -10.61
C ARG A 16 7.27 4.67 -11.87
N HIS A 17 7.28 3.40 -12.24
CA HIS A 17 7.93 2.93 -13.44
C HIS A 17 7.32 3.60 -14.69
N PRO A 18 8.13 4.19 -15.59
CA PRO A 18 7.62 5.02 -16.69
C PRO A 18 6.86 4.22 -17.77
N SER A 19 7.08 2.92 -17.85
CA SER A 19 6.39 2.05 -18.83
C SER A 19 4.97 1.64 -18.42
N LEU A 20 4.48 2.06 -17.25
CA LEU A 20 3.09 1.78 -16.87
C LEU A 20 2.11 2.50 -17.81
N SER A 21 1.02 1.84 -18.17
CA SER A 21 -0.09 2.47 -18.86
C SER A 21 -0.93 3.22 -17.82
N VAL A 22 -0.88 4.56 -17.86
CA VAL A 22 -1.55 5.43 -16.89
C VAL A 22 -2.98 5.71 -17.35
N ASN A 23 -3.95 5.19 -16.60
CA ASN A 23 -5.38 5.38 -16.83
C ASN A 23 -5.91 6.67 -16.17
N ALA A 24 -5.35 7.05 -15.03
CA ALA A 24 -5.61 8.34 -14.38
C ALA A 24 -4.36 8.81 -13.62
N LYS A 25 -4.06 10.12 -13.66
CA LYS A 25 -2.90 10.68 -12.95
C LYS A 25 -3.21 11.04 -11.49
N THR A 26 -4.41 11.54 -11.21
CA THR A 26 -4.83 12.01 -9.87
C THR A 26 -6.29 11.62 -9.59
N PRO A 27 -6.54 10.62 -8.72
CA PRO A 27 -5.57 9.75 -8.08
C PRO A 27 -4.85 8.84 -9.10
N PHE A 28 -3.60 8.48 -8.81
CA PHE A 28 -2.79 7.68 -9.73
C PHE A 28 -3.36 6.28 -9.89
N ASN A 29 -3.78 5.92 -11.09
CA ASN A 29 -4.27 4.60 -11.46
C ASN A 29 -3.60 4.15 -12.76
N ALA A 30 -2.91 3.01 -12.71
CA ALA A 30 -2.11 2.52 -13.83
C ALA A 30 -1.96 1.00 -13.81
N GLU A 31 -1.74 0.42 -14.98
CA GLU A 31 -1.55 -1.03 -15.18
C GLU A 31 -0.26 -1.32 -15.96
N PRO A 32 0.34 -2.52 -15.84
CA PRO A 32 1.50 -2.88 -16.63
C PRO A 32 1.15 -3.08 -18.12
N PRO A 33 2.11 -2.89 -19.04
CA PRO A 33 1.99 -3.40 -20.40
C PRO A 33 1.72 -4.91 -20.37
N ARG A 34 0.88 -5.40 -21.30
CA ARG A 34 0.50 -6.81 -21.37
C ARG A 34 1.69 -7.77 -21.43
N SER A 35 2.75 -7.40 -22.16
CA SER A 35 3.97 -8.20 -22.25
C SER A 35 4.71 -8.31 -20.92
N ALA A 36 4.71 -7.25 -20.10
CA ALA A 36 5.31 -7.25 -18.78
C ALA A 36 4.45 -8.04 -17.77
N LEU A 37 3.11 -7.95 -17.88
CA LEU A 37 2.17 -8.65 -16.99
C LEU A 37 2.41 -10.17 -16.94
N VAL A 38 2.73 -10.79 -18.07
CA VAL A 38 2.88 -12.25 -18.20
C VAL A 38 4.35 -12.70 -18.25
N SER A 39 5.29 -11.79 -18.06
CA SER A 39 6.73 -12.08 -18.18
C SER A 39 7.27 -12.99 -17.07
N SER A 40 6.57 -13.05 -15.93
CA SER A 40 6.92 -13.87 -14.77
C SER A 40 5.67 -14.33 -14.04
N TYR A 41 5.77 -15.45 -13.29
CA TYR A 41 4.66 -15.93 -12.46
C TYR A 41 4.36 -14.97 -11.29
N VAL A 42 5.40 -14.43 -10.66
CA VAL A 42 5.27 -13.36 -9.65
C VAL A 42 5.57 -12.03 -10.32
N THR A 43 4.57 -11.16 -10.42
CA THR A 43 4.72 -9.81 -10.98
C THR A 43 5.65 -8.98 -10.11
N SER A 44 6.66 -8.34 -10.70
CA SER A 44 7.52 -7.37 -10.00
C SER A 44 6.68 -6.21 -9.44
N SER A 45 7.04 -5.68 -8.26
CA SER A 45 6.39 -4.52 -7.63
C SER A 45 6.31 -3.30 -8.57
N ASP A 46 7.29 -3.13 -9.45
CA ASP A 46 7.29 -2.05 -10.46
C ASP A 46 6.13 -2.16 -11.45
N PHE A 47 5.71 -3.39 -11.77
CA PHE A 47 4.67 -3.73 -12.73
C PHE A 47 3.36 -4.22 -12.10
N PHE A 48 3.30 -4.43 -10.78
CA PHE A 48 2.02 -4.67 -10.09
C PHE A 48 1.08 -3.49 -10.33
N TYR A 49 -0.19 -3.71 -10.69
CA TYR A 49 -1.08 -2.59 -11.01
C TYR A 49 -1.27 -1.65 -9.81
N LYS A 50 -1.49 -0.36 -10.08
CA LYS A 50 -1.73 0.66 -9.05
C LYS A 50 -3.17 1.13 -9.17
N ARG A 51 -3.97 0.94 -8.12
CA ARG A 51 -5.31 1.50 -8.01
C ARG A 51 -5.42 2.32 -6.74
N ASN A 52 -5.54 3.64 -6.88
CA ASN A 52 -5.71 4.56 -5.77
C ASN A 52 -7.01 5.35 -5.88
N HIS A 53 -7.65 5.59 -4.74
CA HIS A 53 -8.84 6.44 -4.62
C HIS A 53 -8.52 7.88 -4.16
N GLY A 54 -7.33 8.12 -3.62
CA GLY A 54 -6.85 9.42 -3.16
C GLY A 54 -5.32 9.47 -3.13
N PRO A 55 -4.73 10.53 -2.56
CA PRO A 55 -3.28 10.64 -2.38
C PRO A 55 -2.70 9.49 -1.56
N ILE A 56 -1.45 9.11 -1.84
CA ILE A 56 -0.74 8.11 -1.05
C ILE A 56 -0.37 8.70 0.32
N PRO A 57 -0.71 8.04 1.44
CA PRO A 57 -0.28 8.48 2.77
C PRO A 57 1.24 8.49 2.95
N VAL A 58 1.74 9.42 3.76
CA VAL A 58 3.16 9.55 4.10
C VAL A 58 3.37 9.01 5.51
N VAL A 59 4.31 8.07 5.65
CA VAL A 59 4.73 7.54 6.96
C VAL A 59 5.84 8.41 7.50
N GLU A 60 5.55 9.16 8.57
CA GLU A 60 6.49 10.07 9.24
C GLU A 60 7.37 9.32 10.25
N ASP A 61 6.78 8.38 11.00
CA ASP A 61 7.49 7.55 11.97
C ASP A 61 6.79 6.21 12.13
N ILE A 62 7.40 5.16 11.58
CA ILE A 62 6.88 3.79 11.61
C ILE A 62 6.75 3.24 13.04
N ASN A 63 7.58 3.69 13.98
CA ASN A 63 7.53 3.23 15.37
C ASN A 63 6.35 3.85 16.14
N ARG A 64 5.74 4.90 15.60
CA ARG A 64 4.55 5.57 16.14
C ARG A 64 3.28 5.25 15.36
N TYR A 65 3.38 4.52 14.25
CA TYR A 65 2.23 4.02 13.52
C TYR A 65 1.60 2.83 14.25
N SER A 66 0.27 2.86 14.38
CA SER A 66 -0.52 1.80 14.98
C SER A 66 -1.78 1.52 14.17
N VAL A 67 -2.24 0.27 14.27
CA VAL A 67 -3.53 -0.18 13.74
C VAL A 67 -4.52 -0.27 14.89
N SER A 68 -5.64 0.43 14.75
CA SER A 68 -6.76 0.35 15.69
C SER A 68 -7.69 -0.79 15.30
N VAL A 69 -7.86 -1.77 16.17
CA VAL A 69 -8.82 -2.87 16.03
C VAL A 69 -9.94 -2.65 17.05
N SER A 70 -11.12 -2.28 16.55
CA SER A 70 -12.29 -1.91 17.35
C SER A 70 -13.58 -2.48 16.72
N GLY A 71 -14.74 -2.21 17.32
CA GLY A 71 -16.04 -2.74 16.90
C GLY A 71 -16.68 -3.61 17.99
N LEU A 72 -17.23 -4.76 17.62
CA LEU A 72 -17.84 -5.73 18.54
C LEU A 72 -16.78 -6.54 19.30
N LEU A 73 -15.94 -5.85 20.06
CA LEU A 73 -14.87 -6.43 20.87
C LEU A 73 -15.05 -5.96 22.32
N GLU A 74 -14.87 -6.87 23.28
CA GLU A 74 -14.86 -6.51 24.70
C GLU A 74 -13.78 -5.49 25.03
N ARG A 75 -12.62 -5.60 24.37
CA ARG A 75 -11.46 -4.74 24.57
C ARG A 75 -10.87 -4.33 23.22
N PRO A 76 -11.23 -3.16 22.68
CA PRO A 76 -10.55 -2.57 21.52
C PRO A 76 -9.04 -2.45 21.78
N LYS A 77 -8.23 -2.62 20.73
CA LYS A 77 -6.76 -2.62 20.83
C LYS A 77 -6.12 -1.70 19.81
N GLN A 78 -5.02 -1.07 20.22
CA GLN A 78 -4.04 -0.46 19.33
C GLN A 78 -2.87 -1.41 19.20
N ILE A 79 -2.50 -1.76 17.97
CA ILE A 79 -1.41 -2.69 17.67
C ILE A 79 -0.32 -1.90 16.94
N MET A 80 0.88 -1.81 17.53
CA MET A 80 2.02 -1.12 16.93
C MET A 80 2.70 -2.02 15.88
N MET A 81 3.48 -1.44 14.97
CA MET A 81 4.23 -2.25 13.99
C MET A 81 5.17 -3.28 14.62
N LYS A 82 5.82 -2.93 15.72
CA LYS A 82 6.66 -3.86 16.49
C LYS A 82 5.88 -5.10 16.96
N ASP A 83 4.62 -4.92 17.33
CA ASP A 83 3.77 -6.01 17.83
C ASP A 83 3.37 -6.93 16.66
N ILE A 84 3.08 -6.34 15.49
CA ILE A 84 2.77 -7.09 14.25
C ILE A 84 3.96 -7.94 13.82
N TRP A 85 5.18 -7.38 13.84
CA TRP A 85 6.39 -8.10 13.45
C TRP A 85 6.76 -9.26 14.39
N MET A 86 6.26 -9.25 15.62
CA MET A 86 6.45 -10.35 16.58
C MET A 86 5.45 -11.50 16.40
N LEU A 87 4.40 -11.33 15.60
CA LEU A 87 3.45 -12.40 15.28
C LEU A 87 4.12 -13.47 14.38
N PRO A 88 3.65 -14.74 14.40
CA PRO A 88 4.14 -15.76 13.49
C PRO A 88 4.00 -15.32 12.03
N LYS A 89 5.11 -15.30 11.29
CA LYS A 89 5.16 -14.89 9.89
C LYS A 89 4.69 -16.04 8.97
N TYR A 90 3.83 -15.72 8.01
CA TYR A 90 3.42 -16.60 6.93
C TYR A 90 3.70 -15.94 5.57
N ASN A 91 4.05 -16.73 4.56
CA ASN A 91 4.20 -16.27 3.18
C ASN A 91 3.07 -16.90 2.34
N VAL A 92 2.29 -16.08 1.65
CA VAL A 92 1.16 -16.53 0.83
C VAL A 92 1.29 -15.90 -0.56
N THR A 93 1.31 -16.73 -1.60
CA THR A 93 1.20 -16.26 -2.99
C THR A 93 -0.27 -16.06 -3.32
N ALA A 94 -0.66 -14.82 -3.63
CA ALA A 94 -2.03 -14.46 -3.96
C ALA A 94 -2.06 -13.46 -5.13
N THR A 95 -3.10 -13.58 -5.96
CA THR A 95 -3.38 -12.61 -7.04
C THR A 95 -4.42 -11.62 -6.54
N LEU A 96 -4.21 -10.32 -6.80
CA LEU A 96 -5.25 -9.29 -6.65
C LEU A 96 -5.74 -8.92 -8.06
N GLN A 97 -7.05 -8.79 -8.20
CA GLN A 97 -7.73 -8.49 -9.46
C GLN A 97 -8.76 -7.38 -9.25
#